data_AF-A0A3A0A105-F1
#
_entry.id   AF-A0A3A0A105-F1
#
_cell.length_a   1.000
_cell.length_b   1.000
_cell.length_c   1.000
_cell.angle_alpha   90.00
_cell.angle_beta   90.00
_cell.angle_gamma   90.00
#
_symmetry.space_group_name_H-M   'P 1'
#
loop_
_entity.id
_entity.type
_entity.pdbx_description
1 polymer ?
#
loop_
_entity_poly.entity_id
_entity_poly.type
_entity_poly.pdbx_seq_one_letter_code
_entity_poly.pdbx_strand_id
1 'polypeptide(L)'
;MPALNFQLRWAADVESGRKYTTIRKPGRAKPGDILYLFTGQRTKNCRRLGEGFCLAVTPFYINSSGDCWLGDGILFQEDIQTLARLDTAGQMNAAEFIHIHTTRLIRKDQPMTTETKTTLETWAIVELFGHTTVAGYITEQSIGGGAFIRVDVPDIDGQPGFTKFYGDKAIYAITPTTEEVARIAVERLRVRPVTHFVVPAPSANRQLVDSYAESEPDKDDDESWKRAIDDDDF
;
A
#
# COMPACT_ATOMS: atom_id res chain seq x y z
N MET A 1 5.43 -9.30 15.46
CA MET A 1 4.49 -10.35 15.90
C MET A 1 3.76 -10.91 14.68
N PRO A 2 3.99 -12.17 14.30
CA PRO A 2 3.37 -12.77 13.13
C PRO A 2 1.85 -12.92 13.28
N ALA A 3 1.11 -12.45 12.28
CA ALA A 3 -0.32 -12.68 12.18
C ALA A 3 -0.62 -13.60 10.99
N LEU A 4 -1.33 -14.70 11.25
CA LEU A 4 -1.69 -15.70 10.23
C LEU A 4 -3.19 -15.65 9.96
N ASN A 5 -3.53 -15.50 8.68
CA ASN A 5 -4.93 -15.50 8.22
C ASN A 5 -5.34 -16.90 7.73
N PHE A 6 -6.52 -17.36 8.14
CA PHE A 6 -7.13 -18.62 7.73
C PHE A 6 -8.42 -18.37 6.95
N GLN A 7 -8.72 -19.27 6.01
CA GLN A 7 -10.01 -19.23 5.31
C GLN A 7 -11.15 -19.51 6.29
N LEU A 8 -12.32 -18.93 6.03
CA LEU A 8 -13.46 -19.02 6.94
C LEU A 8 -13.85 -20.47 7.28
N ARG A 9 -13.76 -21.39 6.32
CA ARG A 9 -14.04 -22.83 6.55
C ARG A 9 -13.17 -23.49 7.61
N TRP A 10 -11.98 -22.95 7.88
CA TRP A 10 -11.05 -23.45 8.89
C TRP A 10 -11.18 -22.74 10.23
N ALA A 11 -12.02 -21.71 10.34
CA ALA A 11 -12.07 -20.85 11.53
C ALA A 11 -12.39 -21.64 12.80
N ALA A 12 -13.41 -22.51 12.76
CA ALA A 12 -13.82 -23.32 13.90
C ALA A 12 -12.75 -24.35 14.31
N ASP A 13 -12.04 -24.95 13.34
CA ASP A 13 -11.00 -25.94 13.62
C ASP A 13 -9.73 -25.31 14.19
N VAL A 14 -9.41 -24.09 13.77
CA VAL A 14 -8.30 -23.32 14.36
C VAL A 14 -8.66 -22.84 15.76
N GLU A 15 -9.87 -22.33 15.96
CA GLU A 15 -10.38 -21.84 17.26
C GLU A 15 -10.48 -22.97 18.30
N SER A 16 -10.87 -24.18 17.87
CA SER A 16 -10.90 -25.37 18.74
C SER A 16 -9.53 -26.04 18.93
N GLY A 17 -8.48 -25.60 18.24
CA GLY A 17 -7.15 -26.21 18.28
C GLY A 17 -7.01 -27.53 17.51
N ARG A 18 -8.06 -28.01 16.83
CA ARG A 18 -8.00 -29.20 15.97
C ARG A 18 -7.05 -29.01 14.79
N LYS A 19 -6.99 -27.81 14.21
CA LYS A 19 -6.00 -27.44 13.18
C LYS A 19 -4.81 -26.75 13.85
N TYR A 20 -3.75 -27.52 14.09
CA TYR A 20 -2.53 -27.04 14.74
C TYR A 20 -1.31 -26.94 13.80
N THR A 21 -1.45 -27.27 12.52
CA THR A 21 -0.40 -27.08 11.50
C THR A 21 -0.88 -26.19 10.36
N THR A 22 0.05 -25.50 9.68
CA THR A 22 -0.28 -24.68 8.51
C THR A 22 0.89 -24.52 7.55
N ILE A 23 0.63 -24.66 6.25
CA ILE A 23 1.62 -24.34 5.19
C ILE A 23 1.54 -22.86 4.78
N ARG A 24 2.69 -22.18 4.76
CA ARG A 24 2.80 -20.73 4.48
C ARG A 24 4.02 -20.44 3.59
N LYS A 25 4.06 -19.24 3.00
CA LYS A 25 5.27 -18.75 2.33
C LYS A 25 6.44 -18.67 3.34
N PRO A 26 7.70 -18.88 2.90
CA PRO A 26 8.87 -18.74 3.76
C PRO A 26 8.93 -17.37 4.46
N GLY A 27 9.50 -17.34 5.67
CA GLY A 27 9.72 -16.11 6.44
C GLY A 27 8.48 -15.54 7.14
N ARG A 28 7.35 -16.26 7.17
CA ARG A 28 6.12 -15.80 7.84
C ARG A 28 6.12 -15.93 9.36
N ALA A 29 6.85 -16.90 9.90
CA ALA A 29 6.99 -17.18 11.32
C ALA A 29 8.35 -17.84 11.56
N LYS A 30 8.80 -17.83 12.82
CA LYS A 30 10.00 -18.51 13.30
C LYS A 30 9.66 -19.32 14.55
N PRO A 31 10.40 -20.41 14.84
CA PRO A 31 10.28 -21.10 16.12
C PRO A 31 10.42 -20.13 17.29
N GLY A 32 9.52 -20.23 18.27
CA GLY A 32 9.45 -19.31 19.42
C GLY A 32 8.47 -18.15 19.28
N ASP A 33 7.96 -17.88 18.07
CA ASP A 33 6.99 -16.80 17.87
C ASP A 33 5.63 -17.11 18.52
N ILE A 34 5.01 -16.10 19.12
CA ILE A 34 3.57 -16.09 19.40
C ILE A 34 2.85 -15.68 18.12
N LEU A 35 2.08 -16.61 17.55
CA LEU A 35 1.29 -16.45 16.34
C LEU A 35 -0.10 -15.96 16.69
N TYR A 36 -0.51 -14.84 16.09
CA TYR A 36 -1.88 -14.35 16.22
C TYR A 36 -2.72 -14.85 15.06
N LEU A 37 -3.77 -15.61 15.35
CA LEU A 37 -4.55 -16.33 14.36
C LEU A 37 -5.83 -15.56 14.06
N PHE A 38 -6.13 -15.36 12.78
CA PHE A 38 -7.28 -14.58 12.33
C PHE A 38 -7.99 -15.25 11.15
N THR A 39 -9.23 -14.84 10.91
CA THR A 39 -9.90 -15.00 9.61
C THR A 39 -10.36 -13.64 9.09
N GLY A 40 -10.53 -13.51 7.78
CA GLY A 40 -11.02 -12.28 7.16
C GLY A 40 -10.12 -11.05 7.34
N GLN A 41 -8.80 -11.21 7.52
CA GLN A 41 -7.89 -10.06 7.64
C GLN A 41 -8.05 -9.08 6.47
N ARG A 42 -7.97 -7.78 6.77
CA ARG A 42 -8.18 -6.65 5.84
C ARG A 42 -9.61 -6.55 5.28
N THR A 43 -10.58 -7.18 5.93
CA THR A 43 -12.01 -7.07 5.60
C THR A 43 -12.79 -6.63 6.83
N LYS A 44 -14.05 -6.20 6.64
CA LYS A 44 -14.97 -5.87 7.74
C LYS A 44 -15.31 -7.09 8.63
N ASN A 45 -15.16 -8.30 8.10
CA ASN A 45 -15.41 -9.56 8.81
C ASN A 45 -14.14 -10.12 9.48
N CYS A 46 -13.14 -9.27 9.73
CA CYS A 46 -11.91 -9.67 10.41
C CYS A 46 -12.22 -10.10 11.84
N ARG A 47 -11.86 -11.33 12.20
CA ARG A 47 -12.07 -11.90 13.54
C ARG A 47 -10.81 -12.62 14.00
N ARG A 48 -10.40 -12.36 15.26
CA ARG A 48 -9.33 -13.12 15.92
C ARG A 48 -9.86 -14.50 16.29
N LEU A 49 -9.14 -15.55 15.90
CA LEU A 49 -9.46 -16.94 16.20
C LEU A 49 -8.73 -17.44 17.46
N GLY A 50 -7.60 -16.81 17.80
CA GLY A 50 -6.82 -17.17 18.98
C GLY A 50 -5.37 -16.72 18.86
N GLU A 51 -4.52 -17.33 19.67
CA GLU A 51 -3.07 -17.26 19.58
C GLU A 51 -2.49 -18.67 19.73
N GLY A 52 -1.29 -18.89 19.18
CA GLY A 52 -0.60 -20.17 19.28
C GLY A 52 0.90 -20.00 19.25
N PHE A 53 1.63 -20.91 19.90
CA PHE A 53 3.08 -20.88 19.93
C PHE A 53 3.67 -21.61 18.72
N CYS A 54 4.60 -20.99 17.99
CA CYS A 54 5.27 -21.62 16.87
C CYS A 54 6.37 -22.58 17.39
N LEU A 55 6.05 -23.87 17.43
CA LEU A 55 6.99 -24.90 17.90
C LEU A 55 8.13 -25.15 16.90
N ALA A 56 7.79 -25.23 15.60
CA ALA A 56 8.74 -25.53 14.55
C ALA A 56 8.29 -24.94 13.22
N VAL A 57 9.26 -24.70 12.34
CA VAL A 57 9.05 -24.32 10.94
C VAL A 57 9.86 -25.26 10.08
N THR A 58 9.19 -26.17 9.39
CA THR A 58 9.83 -27.16 8.51
C THR A 58 9.55 -26.80 7.05
N PRO A 59 10.58 -26.72 6.19
CA PRO A 59 10.37 -26.50 4.76
C PRO A 59 9.48 -27.59 4.17
N PHE A 60 8.46 -27.20 3.41
CA PHE A 60 7.63 -28.12 2.66
C PHE A 60 7.72 -27.76 1.18
N TYR A 61 8.03 -28.76 0.36
CA TYR A 61 8.09 -28.65 -1.09
C TYR A 61 7.11 -29.62 -1.71
N ILE A 62 6.51 -29.22 -2.82
CA ILE A 62 5.70 -30.07 -3.66
C ILE A 62 5.96 -29.68 -5.11
N ASN A 63 6.10 -30.65 -6.00
CA ASN A 63 6.31 -30.40 -7.43
C ASN A 63 4.97 -30.48 -8.21
N SER A 64 5.02 -30.23 -9.52
CA SER A 64 3.85 -30.34 -10.40
C SER A 64 3.32 -31.77 -10.54
N SER A 65 4.17 -32.79 -10.37
CA SER A 65 3.80 -34.22 -10.37
C SER A 65 3.06 -34.66 -9.10
N GLY A 66 3.13 -33.88 -8.02
CA GLY A 66 2.54 -34.20 -6.72
C GLY A 66 3.49 -34.86 -5.72
N ASP A 67 4.76 -35.03 -6.06
CA ASP A 67 5.78 -35.49 -5.12
C ASP A 67 6.01 -34.41 -4.06
N CYS A 68 6.06 -34.83 -2.79
CA CYS A 68 6.15 -33.93 -1.64
C CYS A 68 7.43 -34.20 -0.84
N TRP A 69 8.02 -33.14 -0.29
CA TRP A 69 9.16 -33.20 0.62
C TRP A 69 8.90 -32.37 1.87
N LEU A 70 9.40 -32.86 3.00
CA LEU A 70 9.40 -32.15 4.28
C LEU A 70 10.83 -32.11 4.82
N GLY A 71 11.42 -30.93 4.88
CA GLY A 71 12.87 -30.78 5.06
C GLY A 71 13.62 -31.43 3.91
N ASP A 72 14.54 -32.33 4.23
CA ASP A 72 15.34 -33.09 3.25
C ASP A 72 14.74 -34.47 2.93
N GLY A 73 13.62 -34.84 3.57
CA GLY A 73 12.97 -36.14 3.40
C GLY A 73 11.88 -36.12 2.34
N ILE A 74 11.88 -37.11 1.45
CA ILE A 74 10.73 -37.39 0.57
C ILE A 74 9.57 -37.97 1.39
N LEU A 75 8.35 -37.52 1.10
CA LEU A 75 7.15 -38.03 1.74
C LEU A 75 6.52 -39.13 0.88
N PHE A 76 6.21 -40.26 1.49
CA PHE A 76 5.42 -41.31 0.85
C PHE A 76 3.92 -41.06 1.05
N GLN A 77 3.08 -41.82 0.35
CA GLN A 77 1.62 -41.67 0.36
C GLN A 77 1.03 -41.58 1.79
N GLU A 78 1.52 -42.39 2.73
CA GLU A 78 1.06 -42.41 4.12
C GLU A 78 1.46 -41.14 4.89
N ASP A 79 2.68 -40.64 4.64
CA ASP A 79 3.15 -39.39 5.24
C ASP A 79 2.36 -38.19 4.72
N ILE A 80 2.07 -38.18 3.41
CA ILE A 80 1.23 -37.14 2.78
C ILE A 80 -0.19 -37.21 3.35
N GLN A 81 -0.74 -38.41 3.52
CA GLN A 81 -2.06 -38.59 4.13
C GLN A 81 -2.09 -38.09 5.58
N THR A 82 -1.01 -38.31 6.33
CA THR A 82 -0.86 -37.78 7.69
C THR A 82 -0.77 -36.27 7.68
N LEU A 83 0.11 -35.70 6.86
CA LEU A 83 0.26 -34.25 6.70
C LEU A 83 -1.05 -33.59 6.26
N ALA A 84 -1.78 -34.18 5.33
CA ALA A 84 -3.08 -33.71 4.87
C ALA A 84 -4.08 -33.63 6.03
N ARG A 85 -4.20 -34.70 6.84
CA ARG A 85 -5.07 -34.69 8.02
C ARG A 85 -4.67 -33.63 9.03
N LEU A 86 -3.37 -33.45 9.25
CA LEU A 86 -2.83 -32.48 10.19
C LEU A 86 -3.08 -31.02 9.74
N ASP A 87 -2.83 -30.71 8.47
CA ASP A 87 -3.06 -29.38 7.92
C ASP A 87 -4.56 -29.11 7.71
N THR A 88 -5.39 -30.11 7.45
CA THR A 88 -6.79 -29.89 7.10
C THR A 88 -7.78 -30.31 8.18
N ALA A 89 -7.30 -30.51 9.41
CA ALA A 89 -8.10 -31.02 10.54
C ALA A 89 -8.93 -32.28 10.15
N GLY A 90 -8.34 -33.15 9.34
CA GLY A 90 -8.95 -34.38 8.85
C GLY A 90 -9.96 -34.23 7.71
N GLN A 91 -10.20 -33.01 7.20
CA GLN A 91 -11.18 -32.77 6.15
C GLN A 91 -10.72 -33.20 4.76
N MET A 92 -9.43 -33.48 4.55
CA MET A 92 -8.88 -33.86 3.25
C MET A 92 -8.05 -35.14 3.30
N ASN A 93 -8.12 -35.90 2.21
CA ASN A 93 -7.19 -36.99 1.93
C ASN A 93 -5.92 -36.51 1.21
N ALA A 94 -4.95 -37.41 1.02
CA ALA A 94 -3.69 -37.10 0.34
C ALA A 94 -3.88 -36.55 -1.08
N ALA A 95 -4.80 -37.12 -1.86
CA ALA A 95 -5.03 -36.70 -3.24
C ALA A 95 -5.64 -35.30 -3.33
N GLU A 96 -6.63 -34.99 -2.49
CA GLU A 96 -7.23 -33.65 -2.39
C GLU A 96 -6.21 -32.60 -1.93
N PHE A 97 -5.38 -32.99 -0.95
CA PHE A 97 -4.32 -32.14 -0.43
C PHE A 97 -3.27 -31.83 -1.51
N ILE A 98 -2.78 -32.85 -2.22
CA ILE A 98 -1.88 -32.69 -3.37
C ILE A 98 -2.55 -31.78 -4.39
N HIS A 99 -3.78 -32.09 -4.82
CA HIS A 99 -4.49 -31.32 -5.84
C HIS A 99 -4.58 -29.83 -5.50
N ILE A 100 -4.90 -29.45 -4.25
CA ILE A 100 -4.99 -28.03 -3.86
C ILE A 100 -3.62 -27.35 -3.83
N HIS A 101 -2.58 -28.06 -3.42
CA HIS A 101 -1.23 -27.53 -3.34
C HIS A 101 -0.53 -27.48 -4.70
N THR A 102 -0.78 -28.46 -5.58
CA THR A 102 -0.30 -28.47 -6.96
C THR A 102 -1.10 -27.53 -7.85
N THR A 103 -2.41 -27.36 -7.68
CA THR A 103 -3.18 -26.40 -8.49
C THR A 103 -2.67 -24.96 -8.33
N ARG A 104 -2.12 -24.61 -7.16
CA ARG A 104 -1.43 -23.33 -6.92
C ARG A 104 -0.06 -23.25 -7.60
N LEU A 105 0.57 -24.37 -7.91
CA LEU A 105 1.84 -24.48 -8.62
C LEU A 105 1.67 -24.67 -10.13
N ILE A 106 0.62 -25.36 -10.59
CA ILE A 106 0.27 -25.53 -12.01
C ILE A 106 -0.11 -24.16 -12.61
N ARG A 107 -0.70 -23.26 -11.82
CA ARG A 107 -0.84 -21.84 -12.22
C ARG A 107 0.48 -21.09 -12.38
N LYS A 108 1.61 -21.65 -11.90
CA LYS A 108 2.97 -21.11 -12.08
C LYS A 108 3.79 -21.88 -13.13
N ASP A 109 3.53 -23.18 -13.31
CA ASP A 109 4.30 -24.10 -14.18
C ASP A 109 3.54 -24.53 -15.44
N GLN A 110 2.38 -23.94 -15.74
CA GLN A 110 1.88 -23.96 -17.11
C GLN A 110 3.03 -23.40 -17.98
N PRO A 111 3.49 -24.06 -19.07
CA PRO A 111 4.20 -23.32 -20.08
C PRO A 111 3.29 -22.15 -20.35
N MET A 112 3.86 -20.94 -20.26
CA MET A 112 3.18 -19.72 -20.62
C MET A 112 2.64 -19.99 -22.02
N THR A 113 1.40 -20.47 -22.12
CA THR A 113 0.54 -20.16 -23.22
C THR A 113 0.75 -18.69 -23.30
N THR A 114 1.33 -18.27 -24.42
CA THR A 114 1.34 -16.89 -24.86
C THR A 114 -0.13 -16.47 -24.93
N GLU A 115 -0.80 -16.32 -23.79
CA GLU A 115 -1.67 -15.21 -23.55
C GLU A 115 -0.73 -14.05 -23.80
N THR A 116 -0.79 -13.57 -25.03
CA THR A 116 -0.38 -12.22 -25.36
C THR A 116 -0.91 -11.39 -24.21
N LYS A 117 -0.03 -11.01 -23.26
CA LYS A 117 -0.36 -10.10 -22.17
C LYS A 117 -0.99 -8.94 -22.91
N THR A 118 -2.32 -8.87 -22.88
CA THR A 118 -3.04 -7.88 -23.67
C THR A 118 -2.73 -6.61 -22.93
N THR A 119 -1.70 -5.91 -23.40
CA THR A 119 -1.33 -4.60 -22.93
C THR A 119 -2.62 -3.80 -22.97
N LEU A 120 -2.95 -3.17 -21.84
CA LEU A 120 -4.15 -2.36 -21.77
C LEU A 120 -3.89 -1.16 -22.68
N GLU A 121 -4.42 -1.24 -23.90
CA GLU A 121 -4.26 -0.28 -24.98
C GLU A 121 -5.64 0.17 -25.41
N THR A 122 -6.05 1.35 -24.96
CA THR A 122 -7.40 1.85 -25.20
C THR A 122 -7.48 3.35 -25.02
N TRP A 123 -8.51 3.98 -25.58
CA TRP A 123 -8.84 5.35 -25.24
C TRP A 123 -9.50 5.38 -23.87
N ALA A 124 -9.09 6.31 -23.02
CA ALA A 124 -9.65 6.40 -21.68
C ALA A 124 -9.65 7.84 -21.15
N ILE A 125 -10.52 8.05 -20.17
CA ILE A 125 -10.48 9.21 -19.27
C ILE A 125 -9.88 8.72 -17.96
N VAL A 126 -8.79 9.34 -17.53
CA VAL A 126 -8.00 8.98 -16.35
C VAL A 126 -8.13 10.08 -15.29
N GLU A 127 -8.62 9.69 -14.12
CA GLU A 127 -8.72 10.55 -12.95
C GLU A 127 -7.50 10.33 -12.05
N LEU A 128 -6.81 11.42 -11.71
CA LEU A 128 -5.58 11.43 -10.94
C LEU A 128 -5.84 12.08 -9.58
N PHE A 129 -5.57 11.32 -8.52
CA PHE A 129 -5.76 11.74 -7.12
C PHE A 129 -7.13 12.39 -6.81
N GLY A 130 -8.16 12.17 -7.63
CA GLY A 130 -9.47 12.80 -7.50
C GLY A 130 -9.54 14.31 -7.80
N HIS A 131 -8.45 14.94 -8.27
CA HIS A 131 -8.39 16.39 -8.49
C HIS A 131 -8.13 16.76 -9.96
N THR A 132 -7.39 15.92 -10.68
CA THR A 132 -7.00 16.19 -12.06
C THR A 132 -7.56 15.10 -12.96
N THR A 133 -8.18 15.48 -14.06
CA THR A 133 -8.65 14.53 -15.08
C THR A 133 -7.89 14.77 -16.37
N VAL A 134 -7.43 13.69 -17.01
CA VAL A 134 -6.77 13.72 -18.31
C VAL A 134 -7.39 12.65 -19.21
N ALA A 135 -7.55 12.94 -20.50
CA ALA A 135 -8.05 11.97 -21.47
C ALA A 135 -6.97 11.73 -22.53
N GLY A 136 -6.94 10.53 -23.10
CA GLY A 136 -5.95 10.16 -24.11
C GLY A 136 -5.94 8.67 -24.39
N TYR A 137 -5.04 8.27 -25.28
CA TYR A 137 -4.76 6.85 -25.51
C TYR A 137 -3.84 6.35 -24.41
N ILE A 138 -4.23 5.27 -23.73
CA ILE A 138 -3.48 4.75 -22.59
C ILE A 138 -2.80 3.43 -22.94
N THR A 139 -1.56 3.29 -22.48
CA THR A 139 -0.77 2.05 -22.58
C THR A 139 -0.08 1.74 -21.25
N GLU A 140 0.10 0.45 -20.95
CA GLU A 140 0.88 0.02 -19.79
C GLU A 140 2.38 0.05 -20.12
N GLN A 141 3.20 0.70 -19.29
CA GLN A 141 4.66 0.73 -19.47
C GLN A 141 5.39 0.48 -18.15
N SER A 142 6.45 -0.33 -18.19
CA SER A 142 7.33 -0.56 -17.04
C SER A 142 8.61 0.28 -17.18
N ILE A 143 8.91 1.11 -16.18
CA ILE A 143 10.08 1.99 -16.16
C ILE A 143 10.77 1.83 -14.80
N GLY A 144 12.06 1.45 -14.80
CA GLY A 144 12.84 1.32 -13.55
C GLY A 144 12.28 0.29 -12.55
N GLY A 145 11.53 -0.71 -13.03
CA GLY A 145 10.86 -1.72 -12.19
C GLY A 145 9.52 -1.26 -11.60
N GLY A 146 9.11 -0.02 -11.84
CA GLY A 146 7.77 0.49 -11.50
C GLY A 146 6.79 0.36 -12.67
N ALA A 147 5.52 0.12 -12.36
CA ALA A 147 4.45 0.11 -13.34
C ALA A 147 3.86 1.51 -13.51
N PHE A 148 3.74 1.96 -14.77
CA PHE A 148 3.19 3.24 -15.16
C PHE A 148 2.09 3.05 -16.19
N ILE A 149 1.10 3.95 -16.15
CA ILE A 149 0.21 4.18 -17.27
C ILE A 149 0.78 5.36 -18.06
N ARG A 150 1.12 5.10 -19.32
CA ARG A 150 1.43 6.13 -20.30
C ARG A 150 0.12 6.64 -20.88
N VAL A 151 -0.09 7.95 -20.84
CA VAL A 151 -1.24 8.62 -21.46
C VAL A 151 -0.71 9.50 -22.59
N ASP A 152 -1.10 9.18 -23.82
CA ASP A 152 -0.82 9.97 -25.01
C ASP A 152 -2.04 10.87 -25.30
N VAL A 153 -1.87 12.17 -25.06
CA VAL A 153 -2.89 13.19 -25.28
C VAL A 153 -2.71 13.75 -26.71
N PRO A 154 -3.71 13.65 -27.59
CA PRO A 154 -3.63 14.14 -28.96
C PRO A 154 -3.53 15.67 -29.02
N ASP A 155 -3.03 16.19 -30.13
CA ASP A 155 -3.05 17.62 -30.44
C ASP A 155 -4.47 18.13 -30.67
N ILE A 156 -4.75 19.34 -30.18
CA ILE A 156 -6.06 20.01 -30.32
C ILE A 156 -5.85 21.51 -30.47
N ASP A 157 -6.45 22.09 -31.51
CA ASP A 157 -6.62 23.54 -31.74
C ASP A 157 -5.51 24.43 -31.18
N GLY A 158 -4.30 24.27 -31.72
CA GLY A 158 -3.14 25.08 -31.38
C GLY A 158 -2.39 24.66 -30.11
N GLN A 159 -2.81 23.60 -29.42
CA GLN A 159 -2.04 22.94 -28.37
C GLN A 159 -1.42 21.64 -28.91
N PRO A 160 -0.08 21.50 -28.88
CA PRO A 160 0.56 20.27 -29.33
C PRO A 160 0.20 19.12 -28.38
N GLY A 161 -0.02 17.94 -28.96
CA GLY A 161 -0.19 16.71 -28.22
C GLY A 161 1.04 16.39 -27.38
N PHE A 162 0.85 15.63 -26.30
CA PHE A 162 1.92 15.30 -25.38
C PHE A 162 1.69 13.95 -24.70
N THR A 163 2.78 13.35 -24.24
CA THR A 163 2.75 12.09 -23.50
C THR A 163 3.09 12.34 -22.04
N LYS A 164 2.38 11.70 -21.12
CA LYS A 164 2.71 11.74 -19.69
C LYS A 164 2.56 10.37 -19.04
N PHE A 165 3.53 10.03 -18.20
CA PHE A 165 3.56 8.79 -17.44
C PHE A 165 3.04 9.05 -16.02
N TYR A 166 2.07 8.24 -15.60
CA TYR A 166 1.52 8.28 -14.24
C TYR A 166 1.80 6.95 -13.56
N GLY A 167 2.35 7.01 -12.34
CA GLY A 167 2.53 5.81 -11.52
C GLY A 167 1.17 5.25 -11.10
N ASP A 168 1.10 3.93 -10.90
CA ASP A 168 -0.12 3.22 -10.49
C ASP A 168 -0.82 3.84 -9.26
N LYS A 169 -0.05 4.37 -8.29
CA LYS A 169 -0.59 5.02 -7.07
C LYS A 169 -1.22 6.39 -7.31
N ALA A 170 -0.98 7.02 -8.45
CA ALA A 170 -1.55 8.32 -8.77
C ALA A 170 -2.96 8.24 -9.35
N ILE A 171 -3.36 7.06 -9.82
CA ILE A 171 -4.59 6.86 -10.56
C ILE A 171 -5.71 6.55 -9.58
N TYR A 172 -6.74 7.39 -9.59
CA TYR A 172 -7.96 7.19 -8.83
C TYR A 172 -8.94 6.31 -9.61
N ALA A 173 -9.18 6.62 -10.88
CA ALA A 173 -10.06 5.87 -11.76
C ALA A 173 -9.56 5.91 -13.22
N ILE A 174 -9.86 4.86 -13.97
CA ILE A 174 -9.70 4.79 -15.43
C ILE A 174 -11.06 4.42 -15.99
N THR A 175 -11.57 5.24 -16.90
CA THR A 175 -12.81 5.00 -17.63
C THR A 175 -12.47 4.75 -19.10
N PRO A 176 -12.33 3.48 -19.54
CA PRO A 176 -12.18 3.15 -20.95
C PRO A 176 -13.36 3.69 -21.76
N THR A 177 -13.08 4.24 -22.93
CA THR A 177 -14.08 4.87 -23.79
C THR A 177 -13.65 4.79 -25.26
N THR A 178 -14.44 5.34 -26.17
CA THR A 178 -14.08 5.40 -27.59
C THR A 178 -13.17 6.59 -27.88
N GLU A 179 -12.50 6.56 -29.03
CA GLU A 179 -11.65 7.67 -29.47
C GLU A 179 -12.42 8.99 -29.52
N GLU A 180 -13.64 8.96 -30.06
CA GLU A 180 -14.47 10.15 -30.24
C GLU A 180 -14.78 10.81 -28.90
N VAL A 181 -15.18 10.02 -27.89
CA VAL A 181 -15.47 10.52 -26.54
C VAL A 181 -14.21 11.04 -25.87
N ALA A 182 -13.08 10.34 -26.01
CA ALA A 182 -11.82 10.78 -25.44
C ALA A 182 -11.35 12.10 -26.06
N ARG A 183 -11.43 12.27 -27.39
CA ARG A 183 -11.06 13.52 -28.07
C ARG A 183 -11.95 14.70 -27.63
N ILE A 184 -13.26 14.49 -27.48
CA ILE A 184 -14.17 15.49 -26.91
C ILE A 184 -13.76 15.84 -25.46
N ALA A 185 -13.37 14.84 -24.66
CA ALA A 185 -12.90 15.08 -23.30
C ALA A 185 -11.59 15.87 -23.27
N VAL A 186 -10.63 15.58 -24.15
CA VAL A 186 -9.37 16.35 -24.26
C VAL A 186 -9.67 17.80 -24.64
N GLU A 187 -10.57 18.05 -25.58
CA GLU A 187 -10.98 19.40 -25.98
C GLU A 187 -11.61 20.19 -24.84
N ARG A 188 -12.43 19.53 -24.01
CA ARG A 188 -13.06 20.16 -22.84
C ARG A 188 -12.09 20.42 -21.70
N LEU A 189 -11.18 19.47 -21.43
CA LEU A 189 -10.24 19.55 -20.30
C LEU A 189 -9.07 20.50 -20.59
N ARG A 190 -8.61 20.58 -21.85
CA ARG A 190 -7.44 21.38 -22.30
C ARG A 190 -6.25 21.29 -21.35
N VAL A 191 -5.94 20.07 -20.89
CA VAL A 191 -4.84 19.81 -19.96
C VAL A 191 -3.52 20.22 -20.62
N ARG A 192 -2.72 21.03 -19.92
CA ARG A 192 -1.39 21.44 -20.42
C ARG A 192 -0.31 20.45 -19.99
N PRO A 193 0.74 20.22 -20.81
CA PRO A 193 1.84 19.31 -20.47
C PRO A 193 2.53 19.68 -19.15
N VAL A 194 2.78 20.98 -18.98
CA VAL A 194 3.42 21.57 -17.80
C VAL A 194 2.55 22.72 -17.31
N THR A 195 2.34 22.77 -15.99
CA THR A 195 1.75 23.95 -15.37
C THR A 195 2.90 24.96 -15.19
N HIS A 196 2.86 26.08 -15.90
CA HIS A 196 3.82 27.16 -15.70
C HIS A 196 3.84 27.58 -14.22
N PHE A 197 5.02 27.53 -13.59
CA PHE A 197 5.22 28.07 -12.25
C PHE A 197 5.47 29.56 -12.39
N VAL A 198 4.47 30.38 -12.05
CA VAL A 198 4.61 31.84 -12.01
C VAL A 198 5.18 32.19 -10.63
N VAL A 199 6.40 32.71 -10.59
CA VAL A 199 6.91 33.38 -9.39
C VAL A 199 5.96 34.56 -9.13
N PRO A 200 5.26 34.61 -7.98
CA PRO A 200 4.43 35.77 -7.66
C PRO A 200 5.31 37.01 -7.83
N ALA A 201 4.82 38.02 -8.56
CA ALA A 201 5.50 39.30 -8.60
C ALA A 201 5.80 39.65 -7.14
N PRO A 202 7.06 40.00 -6.80
CA PRO A 202 7.40 40.32 -5.42
C PRO A 202 6.36 41.34 -4.99
N SER A 203 5.53 40.97 -4.00
CA SER A 203 4.62 41.93 -3.41
C SER A 203 5.49 43.14 -3.10
N ALA A 204 5.02 44.34 -3.44
CA ALA A 204 5.63 45.58 -2.98
C ALA A 204 5.43 45.64 -1.46
N ASN A 205 6.02 44.71 -0.74
CA ASN A 205 6.11 44.68 0.69
C ASN A 205 6.93 45.92 1.00
N ARG A 206 6.24 46.93 1.50
CA ARG A 206 6.82 48.12 2.07
C ARG A 206 7.91 47.64 3.03
N GLN A 207 9.17 47.86 2.68
CA GLN A 207 10.27 47.56 3.59
C GLN A 207 10.09 48.47 4.80
N LEU A 208 9.72 47.88 5.93
CA LEU A 208 9.70 48.59 7.20
C LEU A 208 11.12 48.52 7.75
N VAL A 209 11.73 49.69 7.93
CA VAL A 209 12.98 49.83 8.66
C VAL A 209 12.63 49.86 10.13
N ASP A 210 13.09 48.86 10.88
CA ASP A 210 13.00 48.87 12.33
C ASP A 210 14.08 49.82 12.87
N SER A 211 13.66 50.85 13.60
CA SER A 211 14.54 51.81 14.23
C SER A 211 14.18 51.85 15.71
N TYR A 212 15.12 51.45 16.56
CA TYR A 212 14.98 51.49 18.00
C TYR A 212 15.43 52.85 18.53
N ALA A 213 14.61 53.51 19.35
CA ALA A 213 15.04 54.70 20.07
C ALA A 213 15.77 54.26 21.34
N GLU A 214 17.04 54.65 21.49
CA GLU A 214 17.72 54.56 22.78
C GLU A 214 17.00 55.49 23.76
N SER A 215 16.32 54.94 24.76
CA SER A 215 15.80 55.74 25.86
C SER A 215 16.97 56.22 26.71
N GLU A 216 17.09 57.55 26.89
CA GLU A 216 18.05 58.13 27.82
C GLU A 216 17.86 57.51 29.23
N PRO A 217 18.95 57.21 29.95
CA PRO A 217 18.83 56.73 31.32
C PRO A 217 18.16 57.81 32.17
N ASP A 218 17.08 57.43 32.86
CA ASP A 218 16.42 58.26 33.87
C ASP A 218 17.48 58.77 34.86
N LYS A 219 17.70 60.09 34.85
CA LYS A 219 18.43 60.76 35.91
C LYS A 219 17.49 60.89 37.09
N ASP A 220 17.61 59.96 38.03
CA ASP A 220 17.08 60.11 39.39
C ASP A 220 17.80 61.28 40.07
N ASP A 221 17.21 62.46 40.00
CA ASP A 221 17.50 63.61 40.86
C ASP A 221 16.15 64.21 41.31
N ASP A 222 15.71 63.89 42.53
CA ASP A 222 15.81 64.86 43.63
C ASP A 222 14.93 64.53 44.84
N GLU A 223 15.57 64.67 46.00
CA GLU A 223 15.06 64.55 47.34
C GLU A 223 13.82 65.40 47.62
N SER A 224 12.73 64.77 48.08
CA SER A 224 11.63 65.46 48.75
C SER A 224 11.80 65.39 50.26
N TRP A 225 12.36 66.47 50.81
CA TRP A 225 12.38 66.76 52.24
C TRP A 225 10.98 67.05 52.77
N LYS A 226 10.45 66.20 53.67
CA LYS A 226 9.57 66.66 54.76
C LYS A 226 9.89 65.95 56.07
N ARG A 227 10.66 66.68 56.90
CA ARG A 227 10.76 66.58 58.35
C ARG A 227 9.38 66.82 58.96
N ALA A 228 8.91 65.94 59.85
CA ALA A 228 8.03 66.25 60.99
C ALA A 228 7.77 64.98 61.80
N ILE A 229 8.69 64.62 62.69
CA ILE A 229 8.33 64.05 63.99
C ILE A 229 9.21 64.78 64.99
N ASP A 230 8.56 65.63 65.78
CA ASP A 230 9.11 66.37 66.89
C ASP A 230 9.50 65.41 68.02
N ASP A 231 10.62 65.70 68.68
CA ASP A 231 10.96 65.16 69.98
C ASP A 231 10.06 65.79 71.06
N ASP A 232 9.62 64.94 71.99
CA ASP A 232 9.28 65.19 73.40
C ASP A 232 8.23 66.25 73.79
N ASP A 233 7.12 65.76 74.37
CA ASP A 233 6.58 66.33 75.62
C ASP A 233 5.72 65.29 76.41
N PHE A 234 6.17 65.05 77.66
CA PHE A 234 5.55 64.39 78.84
C PHE A 234 5.66 62.87 79.07
#